data_AF-A0A9D9VJA0-F1
#
_entry.id   AF-A0A9D9VJA0-F1
#
_cell.length_a   1.000
_cell.length_b   1.000
_cell.length_c   1.000
_cell.angle_alpha   90.00
_cell.angle_beta   90.00
_cell.angle_gamma   90.00
#
_symmetry.space_group_name_H-M   'P 1'
#
loop_
_entity.id
_entity.type
_entity.pdbx_description
1 polymer ?
#
loop_
_entity_poly.entity_id
_entity_poly.type
_entity_poly.pdbx_seq_one_letter_code
_entity_poly.pdbx_strand_id
1 'polypeptide(L)'
;MNKVSVFLLLVMVYSCSLDKQKAASGIERIPVDVHNISKDASSFIDKIEIVPLATNDSSLLHKYTKVIYNKEMDMYAICTRDQVIFTFSGNGDFISNSKKVQGQGPNEYYMALDMKFNPY
;
A
#
# COMPACT_ATOMS: atom_id res chain seq x y z
N MET A 1 7.58 -61.57 -8.05
CA MET A 1 8.10 -60.50 -7.16
C MET A 1 8.35 -61.10 -5.79
N ASN A 2 9.61 -61.12 -5.32
CA ASN A 2 9.92 -61.64 -3.99
C ASN A 2 9.18 -60.81 -2.93
N LYS A 3 8.55 -61.47 -1.94
CA LYS A 3 7.77 -60.79 -0.87
C LYS A 3 8.58 -59.69 -0.16
N VAL A 4 9.90 -59.86 -0.09
CA VAL A 4 10.87 -58.89 0.43
C VAL A 4 10.91 -57.60 -0.41
N SER A 5 10.87 -57.72 -1.74
CA SER A 5 10.89 -56.58 -2.66
C SER A 5 9.60 -55.75 -2.55
N VAL A 6 8.45 -56.41 -2.35
CA VAL A 6 7.16 -55.74 -2.12
C VAL A 6 7.17 -55.00 -0.78
N PHE A 7 7.74 -55.62 0.26
CA PHE A 7 7.86 -55.00 1.58
C PHE A 7 8.79 -53.78 1.56
N LEU A 8 9.91 -53.86 0.83
CA LEU A 8 10.86 -52.76 0.66
C LEU A 8 10.23 -51.57 -0.09
N LEU A 9 9.41 -51.86 -1.11
CA LEU A 9 8.65 -50.86 -1.86
C LEU A 9 7.63 -50.15 -0.95
N LEU A 10 6.89 -50.91 -0.12
CA LEU A 10 5.96 -50.37 0.87
C LEU A 10 6.65 -49.41 1.85
N VAL A 11 7.80 -49.78 2.40
CA VAL A 11 8.57 -48.93 3.32
C VAL A 11 9.02 -47.62 2.66
N MET A 12 9.40 -47.66 1.37
CA MET A 12 9.78 -46.46 0.62
C MET A 12 8.61 -45.51 0.33
N VAL A 13 7.37 -46.00 0.19
CA VAL A 13 6.21 -45.11 0.00
C VAL A 13 5.78 -44.44 1.32
N TYR A 14 5.98 -45.09 2.47
CA TYR A 14 5.66 -44.55 3.79
C TYR A 14 6.62 -43.46 4.28
N SER A 15 7.87 -43.44 3.80
CA SER A 15 8.85 -42.41 4.17
C SER A 15 8.65 -41.07 3.43
N CYS A 16 7.88 -41.05 2.34
CA CYS A 16 7.57 -39.82 1.58
C CYS A 16 6.42 -38.98 2.16
N SER A 17 5.77 -39.41 3.25
CA SER A 17 4.64 -38.67 3.85
C SER A 17 5.00 -37.69 4.96
N LEU A 18 6.29 -37.42 5.20
CA LEU A 18 6.75 -36.44 6.19
C LEU A 18 7.38 -35.21 5.54
N ASP A 19 6.59 -34.48 4.76
CA ASP A 19 6.89 -33.06 4.56
C ASP A 19 5.61 -32.25 4.44
N LYS A 20 5.05 -31.89 5.59
CA LYS A 20 4.09 -30.78 5.68
C LYS A 20 4.73 -29.70 6.52
N GLN A 21 5.42 -28.80 5.83
CA GLN A 21 5.81 -27.47 6.30
C GLN A 21 6.60 -27.48 7.61
N LYS A 22 7.90 -27.78 7.54
CA LYS A 22 8.86 -27.05 8.38
C LYS A 22 8.99 -25.61 7.84
N ALA A 23 7.91 -24.83 7.95
CA ALA A 23 8.02 -23.38 7.95
C ALA A 23 8.93 -23.03 9.14
N ALA A 24 9.90 -22.14 8.94
CA ALA A 24 10.91 -21.76 9.93
C ALA A 24 10.29 -21.64 11.33
N SER A 25 10.64 -22.57 12.23
CA SER A 25 10.15 -22.61 13.60
C SER A 25 10.56 -21.30 14.28
N GLY A 26 9.58 -20.46 14.63
CA GLY A 26 9.82 -19.18 15.30
C GLY A 26 9.22 -17.96 14.60
N ILE A 27 8.67 -18.10 13.40
CA ILE A 27 7.92 -17.00 12.74
C ILE A 27 6.44 -17.19 13.04
N GLU A 28 5.86 -16.27 13.82
CA GLU A 28 4.41 -16.17 13.99
C GLU A 28 3.76 -15.90 12.62
N ARG A 29 2.84 -16.76 12.22
CA ARG A 29 2.08 -16.60 10.98
C ARG A 29 0.66 -16.28 11.36
N ILE A 30 0.19 -15.10 10.98
CA ILE A 30 -1.23 -14.73 11.10
C ILE A 30 -1.92 -15.20 9.80
N PRO A 31 -2.71 -16.29 9.82
CA PRO A 31 -3.41 -16.73 8.63
C PRO A 31 -4.52 -15.73 8.28
N VAL A 32 -4.51 -15.21 7.06
CA VAL A 32 -5.59 -14.38 6.52
C VAL A 32 -6.32 -15.20 5.47
N ASP A 33 -7.60 -15.50 5.73
CA ASP A 33 -8.46 -16.18 4.78
C ASP A 33 -9.12 -15.13 3.87
N VAL A 34 -8.68 -15.07 2.61
CA VAL A 34 -9.20 -14.14 1.59
C VAL A 34 -10.54 -14.58 1.02
N HIS A 35 -11.02 -15.78 1.34
CA HIS A 35 -12.31 -16.31 0.89
C HIS A 35 -13.40 -16.18 1.95
N ASN A 36 -13.04 -16.01 3.22
CA ASN A 36 -13.97 -15.74 4.31
C ASN A 36 -14.26 -14.24 4.45
N ILE A 37 -14.86 -13.66 3.40
CA ILE A 37 -15.30 -12.26 3.40
C ILE A 37 -16.63 -12.19 4.15
N SER A 38 -16.57 -11.99 5.47
CA SER A 38 -17.75 -12.09 6.35
C SER A 38 -18.59 -10.81 6.44
N LYS A 39 -18.13 -9.69 5.86
CA LYS A 39 -18.76 -8.39 6.01
C LYS A 39 -18.89 -7.65 4.69
N ASP A 40 -20.11 -7.20 4.41
CA ASP A 40 -20.38 -6.28 3.31
C ASP A 40 -19.58 -4.99 3.48
N ALA A 41 -19.11 -4.39 2.38
CA ALA A 41 -18.33 -3.16 2.40
C ALA A 41 -19.09 -2.01 3.09
N SER A 42 -20.41 -2.01 2.95
CA SER A 42 -21.32 -1.08 3.64
C SER A 42 -21.20 -1.09 5.17
N SER A 43 -20.69 -2.19 5.76
CA SER A 43 -20.57 -2.32 7.21
C SER A 43 -19.41 -1.50 7.82
N PHE A 44 -18.48 -1.02 6.99
CA PHE A 44 -17.31 -0.26 7.45
C PHE A 44 -16.96 0.95 6.56
N ILE A 45 -17.53 1.07 5.36
CA ILE A 45 -17.38 2.26 4.53
C ILE A 45 -18.49 3.25 4.90
N ASP A 46 -18.11 4.33 5.60
CA ASP A 46 -19.04 5.38 6.02
C ASP A 46 -19.66 6.12 4.82
N LYS A 47 -18.83 6.45 3.81
CA LYS A 47 -19.22 7.22 2.62
C LYS A 47 -18.21 7.00 1.49
N ILE A 48 -18.70 7.02 0.25
CA ILE A 48 -17.89 7.14 -0.96
C ILE A 48 -18.18 8.51 -1.56
N GLU A 49 -17.14 9.27 -1.87
CA GLU A 49 -17.26 10.60 -2.45
C GLU A 49 -16.28 10.81 -3.61
N ILE A 50 -16.69 11.69 -4.54
CA ILE A 50 -15.87 12.14 -5.65
C ILE A 50 -15.65 13.63 -5.45
N VAL A 51 -14.40 14.02 -5.24
CA VAL A 51 -14.00 15.42 -5.07
C VAL A 51 -13.31 15.90 -6.35
N PRO A 52 -13.87 16.89 -7.07
CA PRO A 52 -13.20 17.47 -8.22
C PRO A 52 -12.06 18.37 -7.76
N LEU A 53 -10.84 18.11 -8.23
CA LEU A 53 -9.69 18.96 -7.91
C LEU A 53 -9.63 20.18 -8.83
N ALA A 54 -9.41 21.35 -8.25
CA ALA A 54 -9.19 22.59 -8.99
C ALA A 54 -8.04 22.39 -9.99
N THR A 55 -8.28 22.80 -11.24
CA THR A 55 -7.33 22.65 -12.34
C THR A 55 -7.04 24.01 -12.96
N ASN A 56 -5.82 24.49 -12.76
CA ASN A 56 -5.27 25.73 -13.29
C ASN A 56 -3.76 25.55 -13.53
N ASP A 57 -3.10 26.58 -14.05
CA ASP A 57 -1.67 26.53 -14.40
C ASP A 57 -0.74 26.16 -13.21
N SER A 58 -1.19 26.42 -11.98
CA SER A 58 -0.45 26.09 -10.75
C SER A 58 -0.80 24.71 -10.16
N SER A 59 -1.83 24.04 -10.68
CA SER A 59 -2.38 22.78 -10.15
C SER A 59 -2.49 21.68 -11.21
N LEU A 60 -1.86 21.87 -12.37
CA LEU A 60 -1.86 20.86 -13.44
C LEU A 60 -1.20 19.58 -12.95
N LEU A 61 -2.02 18.55 -12.74
CA LEU A 61 -1.63 17.26 -12.20
C LEU A 61 -1.85 16.18 -13.25
N HIS A 62 -0.82 15.36 -13.48
CA HIS A 62 -0.90 14.28 -14.47
C HIS A 62 -0.78 12.89 -13.83
N LYS A 63 0.43 12.52 -13.37
CA LYS A 63 0.70 11.22 -12.76
C LYS A 63 1.12 11.39 -11.31
N TYR A 64 0.47 10.64 -10.42
CA TYR A 64 0.76 10.60 -9.00
C TYR A 64 1.29 9.24 -8.55
N THR A 65 2.05 9.25 -7.46
CA THR A 65 2.64 8.09 -6.80
C THR A 65 1.99 7.82 -5.45
N LYS A 66 1.56 8.88 -4.74
CA LYS A 66 0.93 8.79 -3.43
C LYS A 66 -0.13 9.86 -3.25
N VAL A 67 -1.24 9.48 -2.62
CA VAL A 67 -2.31 10.38 -2.15
C VAL A 67 -2.50 10.13 -0.66
N ILE A 68 -2.59 11.20 0.12
CA ILE A 68 -2.89 11.16 1.56
C ILE A 68 -4.01 12.15 1.81
N TYR A 69 -4.98 11.75 2.62
CA TYR A 69 -6.03 12.63 3.11
C TYR A 69 -5.91 12.73 4.63
N ASN A 70 -5.84 13.96 5.15
CA ASN A 70 -5.89 14.24 6.58
C ASN A 70 -7.28 14.78 6.93
N LYS A 71 -8.03 14.02 7.73
CA LYS A 71 -9.39 14.37 8.16
C LYS A 71 -9.45 15.56 9.12
N GLU A 72 -8.42 15.78 9.93
CA GLU A 72 -8.40 16.86 10.94
C GLU A 72 -8.20 18.23 10.28
N MET A 73 -7.36 18.29 9.25
CA MET A 73 -7.12 19.49 8.46
C MET A 73 -8.07 19.65 7.27
N ASP A 74 -8.85 18.61 6.95
CA ASP A 74 -9.67 18.55 5.74
C ASP A 74 -8.83 18.85 4.48
N MET A 75 -7.74 18.09 4.29
CA MET A 75 -6.74 18.37 3.26
C MET A 75 -6.20 17.11 2.59
N TYR A 76 -6.02 17.20 1.27
CA TYR A 76 -5.28 16.23 0.47
C TYR A 76 -3.83 16.69 0.28
N ALA A 77 -2.91 15.72 0.35
CA ALA A 77 -1.57 15.85 -0.19
C ALA A 77 -1.39 14.81 -1.30
N ILE A 78 -0.89 15.24 -2.46
CA ILE A 78 -0.68 14.38 -3.63
C ILE A 78 0.77 14.52 -4.10
N CYS A 79 1.52 13.43 -4.08
CA CYS A 79 2.87 13.37 -4.62
C CYS A 79 2.83 12.90 -6.07
N THR A 80 3.44 13.68 -6.95
CA THR A 80 3.54 13.36 -8.38
C THR A 80 4.73 12.45 -8.67
N ARG A 81 4.75 11.84 -9.87
CA ARG A 81 5.94 11.10 -10.34
C ARG A 81 7.19 11.98 -10.46
N ASP A 82 6.99 13.25 -10.75
CA ASP A 82 8.06 14.26 -10.83
C ASP A 82 8.44 14.80 -9.44
N GLN A 83 7.91 14.18 -8.38
CA GLN A 83 8.23 14.44 -6.98
C GLN A 83 7.85 15.85 -6.52
N VAL A 84 6.83 16.42 -7.16
CA VAL A 84 6.14 17.63 -6.69
C VAL A 84 4.97 17.21 -5.81
N ILE A 85 4.89 17.80 -4.62
CA ILE A 85 3.81 17.65 -3.66
C ILE A 85 2.81 18.76 -3.91
N PHE A 86 1.56 18.40 -4.18
CA PHE A 86 0.42 19.31 -4.27
C PHE A 86 -0.44 19.17 -3.03
N THR A 87 -1.01 20.28 -2.56
CA THR A 87 -2.00 20.29 -1.49
C THR A 87 -3.32 20.88 -1.98
N PHE A 88 -4.42 20.23 -1.59
CA PHE A 88 -5.78 20.65 -1.89
C PHE A 88 -6.63 20.61 -0.62
N SER A 89 -7.68 21.44 -0.55
CA SER A 89 -8.69 21.34 0.51
C SER A 89 -9.54 20.07 0.32
N GLY A 90 -10.32 19.69 1.33
CA GLY A 90 -11.26 18.58 1.27
C GLY A 90 -12.35 18.77 0.19
N ASN A 91 -12.67 20.01 -0.14
CA ASN A 91 -13.57 20.36 -1.24
C ASN A 91 -12.88 20.39 -2.61
N GLY A 92 -11.57 20.16 -2.67
CA GLY A 92 -10.79 20.09 -3.91
C GLY A 92 -10.17 21.40 -4.37
N ASP A 93 -10.26 22.48 -3.58
CA ASP A 93 -9.63 23.75 -3.93
C ASP A 93 -8.11 23.64 -3.86
N PHE A 94 -7.42 24.25 -4.82
CA PHE A 94 -5.96 24.27 -4.83
C PHE A 94 -5.41 25.17 -3.71
N ILE A 95 -4.52 24.63 -2.89
CA ILE A 95 -3.86 25.37 -1.82
C ILE A 95 -2.44 25.77 -2.23
N SER A 96 -1.59 24.80 -2.55
CA SER A 96 -0.19 25.06 -2.93
C SER A 96 0.46 23.85 -3.59
N ASN A 97 1.69 24.06 -4.07
CA ASN A 97 2.58 22.98 -4.49
C ASN A 97 4.04 23.28 -4.11
N SER A 98 4.86 22.24 -4.14
CA SER A 98 6.28 22.32 -3.80
C SER A 98 7.20 22.54 -5.00
N LYS A 99 6.67 22.83 -6.20
CA LYS A 99 7.44 22.93 -7.46
C LYS A 99 8.55 23.98 -7.38
N LYS A 100 8.33 25.06 -6.63
CA LYS A 100 9.30 26.17 -6.48
C LYS A 100 10.44 25.87 -5.50
N VAL A 101 10.35 24.81 -4.72
CA VAL A 101 11.37 24.41 -3.73
C VAL A 101 12.00 23.07 -4.09
N GLN A 102 11.87 22.63 -5.34
CA GLN A 102 12.58 21.49 -5.88
C GLN A 102 13.92 21.94 -6.46
N GLY A 103 15.02 21.40 -5.95
CA GLY A 103 16.37 21.81 -6.34
C GLY A 103 17.45 21.33 -5.37
N GLN A 104 18.61 21.99 -5.39
CA GLN A 104 19.80 21.62 -4.59
C GLN A 104 20.29 22.77 -3.70
N GLY A 105 19.58 23.90 -3.69
CA GLY A 105 19.90 25.05 -2.86
C GLY A 105 19.43 24.91 -1.40
N PRO A 106 19.79 25.87 -0.54
CA PRO A 106 19.28 25.92 0.82
C PRO A 106 17.75 25.95 0.84
N ASN A 107 17.14 25.13 1.70
CA ASN A 107 15.68 24.97 1.84
C ASN A 107 14.96 24.34 0.62
N GLU A 108 15.69 23.76 -0.32
CA GLU A 108 15.12 22.98 -1.42
C GLU A 108 15.25 21.47 -1.18
N TYR A 109 14.44 20.68 -1.87
CA TYR A 109 14.59 19.22 -1.88
C TYR A 109 14.99 18.74 -3.28
N TYR A 110 15.98 17.85 -3.32
CA TYR A 110 16.41 17.21 -4.56
C TYR A 110 15.51 16.03 -4.93
N MET A 111 15.05 15.27 -3.93
CA MET A 111 14.26 14.06 -4.13
C MET A 111 13.21 13.91 -3.01
N ALA A 112 11.97 13.61 -3.37
CA ALA A 112 10.90 13.27 -2.44
C ALA A 112 10.45 11.81 -2.65
N LEU A 113 10.80 10.94 -1.70
CA LEU A 113 10.44 9.52 -1.72
C LEU A 113 9.12 9.23 -1.02
N ASP A 114 8.84 9.98 0.04
CA ASP A 114 7.63 9.85 0.82
C ASP A 114 7.23 11.20 1.43
N MET A 115 5.95 11.30 1.83
CA MET A 115 5.40 12.46 2.52
C MET A 115 4.42 12.01 3.61
N LYS A 116 4.30 12.84 4.64
CA LYS A 116 3.28 12.76 5.68
C LYS A 116 2.96 14.16 6.17
N PHE A 117 1.74 14.35 6.66
CA PHE A 117 1.44 15.56 7.44
C PHE A 117 2.14 15.47 8.80
N ASN A 118 2.68 16.59 9.27
CA ASN A 118 3.24 16.69 10.61
C ASN A 118 2.08 16.65 11.63
N PRO A 119 2.06 15.70 12.59
CA PRO A 119 0.99 15.60 13.59
C PRO A 119 1.14 16.54 14.79
N TYR A 120 2.16 17.42 14.81
CA TYR A 120 2.48 18.33 15.92
C TYR A 120 2.56 19.78 15.46
#